data_AF-A0AAU5KXQ8-F1
#
_entry.id   AF-A0AAU5KXQ8-F1
#
_cell.length_a   1.000
_cell.length_b   1.000
_cell.length_c   1.000
_cell.angle_alpha   90.00
_cell.angle_beta   90.00
_cell.angle_gamma   90.00
#
_symmetry.space_group_name_H-M   'P 1'
#
loop_
_entity.id
_entity.type
_entity.pdbx_description
1 polymer ?
#
loop_
_entity_poly.entity_id
_entity_poly.type
_entity_poly.pdbx_seq_one_letter_code
_entity_poly.pdbx_strand_id
1 'polypeptide(L)'
;MGEIAGELMALFADGFVRRLFVARARRRLAAGKPVRIPCSARSDGPGWPPRYVSGRIRVTPGAASAEFGSRELDGAGPVVLAAGGAFRAPEPDTWHDHDWAATAYLAPGSGQPVFLQVDSRYLPLLHLALAAPESPHKV
;
A
#
# COMPACT_ATOMS: atom_id res chain seq x y z
N MET A 1 6.24 -36.81 10.21
CA MET A 1 5.61 -35.87 11.18
C MET A 1 6.46 -34.65 11.51
N GLY A 2 7.79 -34.64 11.28
CA GLY A 2 8.65 -33.47 11.52
C GLY A 2 8.55 -32.34 10.46
N GLU A 3 8.23 -32.67 9.21
CA GLU A 3 8.06 -31.67 8.13
C GLU A 3 6.88 -30.73 8.38
N ILE A 4 5.76 -31.24 8.91
CA ILE A 4 4.57 -30.45 9.25
C ILE A 4 4.89 -29.40 10.33
N ALA A 5 5.73 -29.76 11.32
CA ALA A 5 6.13 -28.83 12.38
C ALA A 5 7.09 -27.73 11.86
N GLY A 6 7.96 -28.06 10.90
CA GLY A 6 8.85 -27.10 10.25
C GLY A 6 8.10 -26.09 9.39
N GLU A 7 7.12 -26.55 8.61
CA GLU A 7 6.28 -25.67 7.78
C GLU A 7 5.40 -24.75 8.64
N LEU A 8 4.80 -25.28 9.71
CA LEU A 8 4.04 -24.47 10.67
C LEU A 8 4.92 -23.39 11.31
N MET A 9 6.13 -23.73 11.75
CA MET A 9 7.07 -22.76 12.33
C MET A 9 7.50 -21.68 11.33
N ALA A 10 7.70 -22.03 10.06
CA ALA A 10 8.00 -21.07 9.01
C ALA A 10 6.83 -20.10 8.77
N LEU A 11 5.59 -20.61 8.75
CA LEU A 11 4.37 -19.79 8.64
C LEU A 11 4.19 -18.85 9.84
N PHE A 12 4.42 -19.34 11.06
CA PHE A 12 4.36 -18.51 12.26
C PHE A 12 5.47 -17.45 12.29
N ALA A 13 6.69 -17.80 11.88
CA ALA A 13 7.81 -16.88 11.81
C ALA A 13 7.54 -15.76 10.78
N ASP A 14 7.04 -16.09 9.59
CA ASP A 14 6.68 -15.09 8.57
C ASP A 14 5.56 -14.15 9.08
N GLY A 15 4.49 -14.71 9.65
CA GLY A 15 3.40 -13.93 10.24
C GLY A 15 3.88 -13.01 11.37
N PHE A 16 4.79 -13.47 12.23
CA PHE A 16 5.36 -12.67 13.32
C PHE A 16 6.27 -11.56 12.81
N VAL A 17 7.14 -11.87 11.86
CA VAL A 17 8.05 -10.89 11.24
C VAL A 17 7.25 -9.79 10.53
N ARG A 18 6.21 -10.14 9.77
CA ARG A 18 5.32 -9.17 9.12
C ARG A 18 4.62 -8.27 10.15
N ARG A 19 4.11 -8.82 11.25
CA ARG A 19 3.51 -8.03 12.34
C ARG A 19 4.50 -7.05 12.96
N LEU A 20 5.75 -7.46 13.18
CA LEU A 20 6.79 -6.57 13.69
C LEU A 20 7.08 -5.41 12.72
N PHE A 21 7.16 -5.68 11.42
CA PHE A 21 7.35 -4.63 10.42
C PHE A 21 6.18 -3.64 10.39
N VAL A 22 4.94 -4.12 10.49
CA VAL A 22 3.75 -3.26 10.59
C VAL A 22 3.78 -2.42 11.87
N ALA A 23 4.11 -3.02 13.01
CA ALA A 23 4.22 -2.30 14.28
C ALA A 23 5.32 -1.22 14.22
N ARG A 24 6.46 -1.53 13.60
CA ARG A 24 7.53 -0.56 13.36
C ARG A 24 7.07 0.56 12.43
N ALA A 25 6.34 0.25 11.36
CA ALA A 25 5.79 1.25 10.44
C ALA A 25 4.82 2.19 11.16
N ARG A 26 3.89 1.65 11.96
CA ARG A 26 2.99 2.43 12.83
C ARG A 26 3.74 3.38 13.74
N ARG A 27 4.74 2.88 14.48
CA ARG A 27 5.56 3.72 15.39
C ARG A 27 6.31 4.81 14.65
N ARG A 28 6.83 4.53 13.45
CA ARG A 28 7.54 5.53 12.65
C ARG A 28 6.60 6.62 12.13
N LEU A 29 5.44 6.24 11.61
CA LEU A 29 4.42 7.19 11.16
C LEU A 29 3.95 8.09 12.30
N ALA A 30 3.68 7.51 13.48
CA ALA A 30 3.32 8.26 14.69
C ALA A 30 4.43 9.23 15.14
N ALA A 31 5.70 8.89 14.87
CA ALA A 31 6.85 9.75 15.13
C ALA A 31 7.16 10.74 13.99
N GLY A 32 6.25 10.93 13.02
CA GLY A 32 6.44 11.84 11.89
C GLY A 32 7.47 11.37 10.86
N LYS A 33 7.90 10.10 10.91
CA LYS A 33 8.95 9.56 10.04
C LYS A 33 8.34 8.85 8.82
N PRO A 34 8.91 9.04 7.62
CA PRO A 34 8.45 8.33 6.44
C PRO A 34 8.71 6.82 6.55
N VAL A 35 7.84 6.05 5.90
CA VAL A 35 7.87 4.59 5.81
C VAL A 35 7.67 4.13 4.38
N ARG A 36 8.17 2.92 4.06
CA ARG A 36 7.94 2.25 2.79
C ARG A 36 7.13 1.00 3.07
N ILE A 37 5.99 0.87 2.41
CA ILE A 37 5.09 -0.27 2.52
C ILE A 37 5.25 -1.10 1.25
N PRO A 38 5.59 -2.40 1.34
CA PRO A 38 5.63 -3.27 0.18
C PRO A 38 4.20 -3.47 -0.34
N CYS A 39 4.00 -3.27 -1.64
CA CYS A 39 2.72 -3.42 -2.30
C CYS A 39 2.91 -3.68 -3.79
N SER A 40 1.88 -4.21 -4.43
CA SER A 40 1.77 -4.25 -5.89
C SER A 40 0.74 -3.25 -6.36
N ALA A 41 0.96 -2.65 -7.53
CA ALA A 41 0.03 -1.67 -8.09
C ALA A 41 -0.28 -1.97 -9.55
N ARG A 42 -1.47 -1.60 -10.00
CA ARG A 42 -1.92 -1.64 -11.40
C ARG A 42 -2.73 -0.38 -11.71
N SER A 43 -2.68 0.12 -12.92
CA SER A 43 -3.64 1.09 -13.45
C SER A 43 -3.84 0.81 -14.92
N ASP A 44 -5.02 1.16 -15.46
CA ASP A 44 -5.29 1.10 -16.90
C ASP A 44 -4.88 2.41 -17.60
N GLY A 45 -4.24 3.33 -16.87
CA GLY A 45 -3.70 4.58 -17.38
C GLY A 45 -2.49 4.40 -18.32
N PRO A 46 -2.21 5.40 -19.18
CA PRO A 46 -1.06 5.36 -20.07
C PRO A 46 0.26 5.22 -19.30
N GLY A 47 1.16 4.38 -19.79
CA GLY A 47 2.46 4.12 -19.17
C GLY A 47 2.47 3.00 -18.12
N TRP A 48 1.32 2.38 -17.83
CA TRP A 48 1.24 1.22 -16.95
C TRP A 48 1.25 -0.11 -17.72
N PRO A 49 1.95 -1.14 -17.22
CA PRO A 49 1.77 -2.51 -17.68
C PRO A 49 0.33 -2.99 -17.42
N PRO A 50 -0.24 -3.87 -18.27
CA PRO A 50 -1.58 -4.43 -18.09
C PRO A 50 -1.61 -5.53 -17.00
N ARG A 51 -0.81 -5.37 -15.93
CA ARG A 51 -0.66 -6.32 -14.83
C ARG A 51 -0.24 -5.59 -13.56
N TYR A 52 -0.39 -6.24 -12.42
CA TYR A 52 0.19 -5.76 -11.17
C TYR A 52 1.71 -5.78 -11.24
N VAL A 53 2.33 -4.64 -10.92
CA VAL A 53 3.78 -4.50 -10.76
C VAL A 53 4.14 -4.46 -9.29
N SER A 54 5.17 -5.23 -8.92
CA SER A 54 5.64 -5.27 -7.53
C SER A 54 6.46 -4.02 -7.23
N GLY A 55 6.23 -3.40 -6.08
CA GLY A 55 6.90 -2.17 -5.71
C GLY A 55 6.79 -1.84 -4.23
N ARG A 56 6.95 -0.56 -3.93
CA ARG A 56 6.80 -0.02 -2.58
C ARG A 56 6.15 1.34 -2.67
N ILE A 57 5.15 1.55 -1.82
CA ILE A 57 4.59 2.88 -1.61
C ILE A 57 5.30 3.55 -0.43
N ARG A 58 5.85 4.74 -0.67
CA ARG A 58 6.43 5.61 0.35
C ARG A 58 5.34 6.53 0.88
N VAL A 59 5.11 6.44 2.18
CA VAL A 59 4.21 7.32 2.92
C VAL A 59 5.05 8.26 3.77
N THR A 60 4.75 9.56 3.70
CA THR A 60 5.32 10.58 4.56
C THR A 60 4.18 11.23 5.36
N PRO A 61 4.22 11.20 6.71
CA PRO A 61 3.18 11.84 7.52
C PRO A 61 2.98 13.32 7.16
N GLY A 62 1.74 13.73 6.96
CA GLY A 62 1.38 15.12 6.62
C GLY A 62 1.69 15.54 5.18
N ALA A 63 2.24 14.65 4.34
CA ALA A 63 2.43 14.95 2.92
C ALA A 63 1.09 14.92 2.17
N ALA A 64 0.96 15.79 1.16
CA ALA A 64 -0.21 15.81 0.28
C ALA A 64 -0.26 14.64 -0.72
N SER A 65 0.73 13.76 -0.71
CA SER A 65 0.81 12.62 -1.61
C SER A 65 1.67 11.49 -1.04
N ALA A 66 1.46 10.29 -1.58
CA ALA A 66 2.33 9.13 -1.42
C ALA A 66 3.00 8.79 -2.77
N GLU A 67 4.16 8.15 -2.74
CA GLU A 67 4.93 7.82 -3.94
C GLU A 67 5.01 6.30 -4.10
N PHE A 68 4.49 5.75 -5.17
CA PHE A 68 4.69 4.35 -5.54
C PHE A 68 5.89 4.22 -6.47
N GLY A 69 6.89 3.44 -6.07
CA GLY A 69 8.06 3.11 -6.88
C GLY A 69 8.10 1.62 -7.21
N SER A 70 8.40 1.31 -8.47
CA SER A 70 8.65 -0.06 -8.93
C SER A 70 9.79 -0.05 -9.95
N ARG A 71 10.65 -1.08 -9.88
CA ARG A 71 11.70 -1.29 -10.89
C ARG A 71 11.15 -1.47 -12.29
N GLU A 72 9.94 -2.01 -12.40
CA GLU A 72 9.25 -2.18 -13.69
C GLU A 72 8.74 -0.83 -14.24
N LEU A 73 8.73 0.23 -13.44
CA LEU A 73 8.31 1.59 -13.79
C LEU A 73 9.46 2.61 -13.73
N ASP A 74 10.70 2.21 -13.41
CA ASP A 74 11.82 3.14 -13.13
C ASP A 74 12.11 4.11 -14.30
N GLY A 75 11.76 3.76 -15.54
CA GLY A 75 11.88 4.65 -16.70
C GLY A 75 10.87 5.81 -16.74
N ALA A 76 9.78 5.73 -15.98
CA ALA A 76 8.73 6.76 -15.89
C ALA A 76 8.79 7.56 -14.57
N GLY A 77 9.67 7.17 -13.64
CA GLY A 77 9.74 7.75 -12.29
C GLY A 77 8.67 7.22 -11.34
N PRO A 78 8.69 7.65 -10.06
CA PRO A 78 7.69 7.21 -9.09
C PRO A 78 6.31 7.76 -9.43
N VAL A 79 5.29 6.92 -9.29
CA VAL A 79 3.89 7.31 -9.45
C VAL A 79 3.47 8.07 -8.20
N VAL A 80 3.03 9.32 -8.37
CA VAL A 80 2.54 10.15 -7.28
C VAL A 80 1.04 9.95 -7.10
N LEU A 81 0.64 9.53 -5.91
CA LEU A 81 -0.75 9.36 -5.51
C LEU A 81 -1.11 10.51 -4.57
N ALA A 82 -1.87 11.49 -5.07
CA ALA A 82 -2.37 12.58 -4.23
C ALA A 82 -3.28 12.02 -3.12
N ALA A 83 -3.10 12.52 -1.89
CA ALA A 83 -3.92 12.19 -0.73
C ALA A 83 -5.28 12.90 -0.79
N GLY A 84 -6.27 12.41 -0.04
CA GLY A 84 -7.64 12.92 -0.05
C GLY A 84 -8.56 12.28 -1.10
N GLY A 85 -8.11 11.19 -1.72
CA GLY A 85 -8.90 10.41 -2.67
C GLY A 85 -9.88 9.46 -2.00
N ALA A 86 -10.57 8.68 -2.82
CA ALA A 86 -11.54 7.69 -2.36
C ALA A 86 -11.02 6.27 -2.56
N PHE A 87 -11.12 5.45 -1.51
CA PHE A 87 -10.97 4.01 -1.61
C PHE A 87 -12.28 3.38 -2.07
N ARG A 88 -12.21 2.47 -3.03
CA ARG A 88 -13.33 1.67 -3.52
C ARG A 88 -13.01 0.19 -3.39
N ALA A 89 -14.06 -0.62 -3.33
CA ALA A 89 -13.93 -2.07 -3.32
C ALA A 89 -13.04 -2.52 -4.50
N PRO A 90 -12.20 -3.56 -4.30
CA PRO A 90 -11.36 -4.08 -5.37
C PRO A 90 -12.20 -4.65 -6.51
N GLU A 91 -11.54 -4.90 -7.64
CA GLU A 91 -12.14 -5.69 -8.72
C GLU A 91 -12.56 -7.06 -8.18
N PRO A 92 -13.79 -7.51 -8.47
CA PRO A 92 -14.33 -8.76 -7.94
C PRO A 92 -13.45 -9.97 -8.27
N ASP A 93 -12.78 -9.95 -9.43
CA ASP A 93 -11.91 -11.04 -9.90
C ASP A 93 -10.52 -11.08 -9.24
N THR A 94 -10.21 -10.10 -8.38
CA THR A 94 -8.90 -10.00 -7.69
C THR A 94 -8.95 -10.35 -6.21
N TRP A 95 -10.12 -10.69 -5.67
CA TRP A 95 -10.28 -11.03 -4.25
C TRP A 95 -9.96 -12.51 -3.98
N HIS A 96 -8.68 -12.90 -3.90
CA HIS A 96 -8.34 -14.30 -3.58
C HIS A 96 -7.14 -14.52 -2.65
N ASP A 97 -6.87 -13.61 -1.70
CA ASP A 97 -5.94 -13.94 -0.59
C ASP A 97 -6.32 -13.22 0.72
N HIS A 98 -6.46 -13.98 1.81
CA HIS A 98 -6.77 -13.45 3.15
C HIS A 98 -5.67 -12.53 3.71
N ASP A 99 -4.43 -12.73 3.27
CA ASP A 99 -3.30 -11.92 3.69
C ASP A 99 -3.10 -10.69 2.79
N TRP A 100 -3.72 -10.61 1.61
CA TRP A 100 -3.58 -9.48 0.68
C TRP A 100 -4.90 -8.73 0.46
N ALA A 101 -4.94 -7.49 0.92
CA ALA A 101 -6.03 -6.57 0.61
C ALA A 101 -5.78 -5.91 -0.75
N ALA A 102 -6.69 -6.15 -1.69
CA ALA A 102 -6.81 -5.34 -2.90
C ALA A 102 -7.75 -4.15 -2.62
N THR A 103 -7.38 -2.96 -3.05
CA THR A 103 -8.25 -1.78 -3.01
C THR A 103 -8.02 -0.91 -4.24
N ALA A 104 -9.10 -0.36 -4.80
CA ALA A 104 -8.98 0.69 -5.79
C ALA A 104 -8.84 2.03 -5.07
N TYR A 105 -7.85 2.84 -5.45
CA TYR A 105 -7.68 4.21 -4.96
C TYR A 105 -7.88 5.20 -6.11
N LEU A 106 -8.85 6.09 -5.96
CA LEU A 106 -9.09 7.18 -6.90
C LEU A 106 -8.55 8.47 -6.30
N ALA A 107 -7.36 8.90 -6.76
CA ALA A 107 -6.76 10.14 -6.32
C ALA A 107 -7.61 11.36 -6.75
N PRO A 108 -7.60 12.47 -5.99
CA PRO A 108 -8.36 13.67 -6.36
C PRO A 108 -7.93 14.21 -7.74
N GLY A 109 -8.91 14.52 -8.58
CA GLY A 109 -8.67 15.00 -9.95
C GLY A 109 -8.11 13.95 -10.92
N SER A 110 -7.83 12.72 -10.46
CA SER A 110 -7.51 11.61 -11.35
C SER A 110 -8.79 11.05 -11.97
N GLY A 111 -8.79 10.88 -13.29
CA GLY A 111 -9.85 10.17 -14.00
C GLY A 111 -9.70 8.65 -13.96
N GLN A 112 -8.58 8.13 -13.44
CA GLN A 112 -8.25 6.70 -13.45
C GLN A 112 -7.90 6.19 -12.05
N PRO A 113 -8.46 5.05 -11.62
CA PRO A 113 -8.09 4.43 -10.37
C PRO A 113 -6.70 3.78 -10.46
N VAL A 114 -6.02 3.71 -9.32
CA VAL A 114 -4.85 2.86 -9.11
C VAL A 114 -5.27 1.74 -8.18
N PHE A 115 -5.15 0.50 -8.65
CA PHE A 115 -5.44 -0.70 -7.88
C PHE A 115 -4.19 -1.07 -7.08
N LEU A 116 -4.33 -1.12 -5.76
CA LEU A 116 -3.25 -1.41 -4.83
C LEU A 116 -3.52 -2.74 -4.15
N GLN A 117 -2.55 -3.65 -4.21
CA GLN A 117 -2.52 -4.89 -3.44
C GLN A 117 -1.46 -4.77 -2.35
N VAL A 118 -1.87 -4.92 -1.10
CA VAL A 118 -1.00 -4.77 0.07
C VAL A 118 -1.33 -5.86 1.09
N ASP A 119 -0.35 -6.27 1.89
CA ASP A 119 -0.64 -7.12 3.05
C ASP A 119 -1.68 -6.43 3.94
N SER A 120 -2.76 -7.15 4.27
CA SER A 120 -3.97 -6.62 4.90
C SER A 120 -3.69 -5.86 6.20
N ARG A 121 -2.59 -6.18 6.88
CA ARG A 121 -2.15 -5.53 8.13
C ARG A 121 -1.67 -4.08 7.90
N TYR A 122 -1.23 -3.75 6.69
CA TYR A 122 -0.85 -2.39 6.28
C TYR A 122 -2.03 -1.58 5.73
N LEU A 123 -3.16 -2.19 5.39
CA LEU A 123 -4.31 -1.49 4.81
C LEU A 123 -4.76 -0.29 5.66
N PRO A 124 -4.88 -0.37 7.01
CA PRO A 124 -5.24 0.79 7.82
C PRO A 124 -4.21 1.92 7.75
N LEU A 125 -2.92 1.58 7.60
CA LEU A 125 -1.87 2.60 7.46
C LEU A 125 -1.96 3.30 6.11
N LEU A 126 -2.24 2.54 5.05
CA LEU A 126 -2.43 3.08 3.71
C LEU A 126 -3.67 3.99 3.64
N HIS A 127 -4.77 3.59 4.29
CA HIS A 127 -5.97 4.41 4.39
C HIS A 127 -5.71 5.73 5.11
N LEU A 128 -5.03 5.71 6.26
CA LEU A 128 -4.68 6.93 6.98
C LEU A 128 -3.72 7.83 6.19
N ALA A 129 -2.78 7.23 5.46
CA ALA A 129 -1.79 7.96 4.66
C ALA A 129 -2.39 8.72 3.48
N LEU A 130 -3.40 8.13 2.85
CA LEU A 130 -4.06 8.66 1.66
C LEU A 130 -5.41 9.31 1.98
N ALA A 131 -5.83 9.29 3.25
CA ALA A 131 -6.92 10.13 3.73
C ALA A 131 -6.58 11.60 3.49
N ALA A 132 -7.60 12.46 3.44
CA ALA A 132 -7.39 13.88 3.26
C ALA A 132 -6.43 14.39 4.35
N PRO A 133 -5.39 15.16 4.00
CA PRO A 133 -4.62 15.86 5.02
C PRO A 133 -5.62 16.75 5.76
N GLU A 134 -5.74 16.60 7.08
CA GLU A 134 -6.61 17.46 7.86
C GLU A 134 -6.26 18.90 7.50
N SER A 135 -7.24 19.62 6.96
CA SER A 135 -7.07 21.04 6.66
C SER A 135 -6.61 21.68 7.97
N PRO A 136 -5.51 22.45 8.00
CA PRO A 136 -5.13 23.11 9.23
C PRO A 136 -6.31 23.96 9.68
N HIS A 137 -6.92 23.57 10.81
CA HIS A 137 -7.94 24.36 11.46
C HIS A 137 -7.30 25.72 11.76
N LYS A 138 -7.67 26.72 10.97
CA LYS A 138 -7.33 28.11 11.20
C LYS A 138 -8.12 28.53 12.44
N VAL A 139 -7.44 28.59 13.59
CA VAL A 139 -7.90 29.32 14.78
C VAL A 139 -7.34 30.73 14.69
#